data_AF-A0A920MXH5-F1
#
_entry.id   AF-A0A920MXH5-F1
#
_cell.length_a   1.000
_cell.length_b   1.000
_cell.length_c   1.000
_cell.angle_alpha   90.00
_cell.angle_beta   90.00
_cell.angle_gamma   90.00
#
_symmetry.space_group_name_H-M   'P 1'
#
loop_
_entity.id
_entity.type
_entity.pdbx_description
1 polymer ?
#
loop_
_entity_poly.entity_id
_entity_poly.type
_entity_poly.pdbx_seq_one_letter_code
_entity_poly.pdbx_strand_id
1 'polypeptide(L)'
;MLSATYRMQSSPRKDAMAVDPENRLWWRSPLRRLEAEALRDAMLAVAGQLDPQMGGSLLHVKNRGYFFDHTSKDETRTTCPVARSTCRSSAIISTTSSPCSITPTPA
;
A
#
# COMPACT_ATOMS: atom_id res chain seq x y z
N MET A 1 -0.80 6.70 34.20
CA MET A 1 -0.33 8.05 33.82
C MET A 1 -0.91 9.07 34.81
N LEU A 2 -0.09 9.81 35.55
CA LEU A 2 -0.52 10.75 36.60
C LEU A 2 -0.06 12.20 36.37
N SER A 3 0.61 12.49 35.25
CA SER A 3 1.11 13.84 34.98
C SER A 3 -0.04 14.85 34.90
N ALA A 4 0.17 16.02 35.50
CA ALA A 4 -0.81 17.11 35.47
C ALA A 4 -1.03 17.61 34.02
N THR A 5 0.01 17.56 33.19
CA THR A 5 -0.04 17.97 31.77
C THR A 5 -0.96 17.09 30.93
N TYR A 6 -0.94 15.76 31.14
CA TYR A 6 -1.81 14.83 30.40
C TYR A 6 -3.29 15.00 30.76
N ARG A 7 -3.59 15.46 31.98
CA ARG A 7 -4.97 15.67 32.47
C ARG A 7 -5.54 17.05 32.13
N MET A 8 -4.80 17.90 31.42
CA MET A 8 -5.25 19.22 31.06
C MET A 8 -6.41 19.15 30.06
N GLN A 9 -7.42 19.99 30.24
CA GLN A 9 -8.66 19.99 29.48
C GLN A 9 -8.81 21.31 28.74
N SER A 10 -9.32 21.30 27.51
CA SER A 10 -9.59 22.50 26.71
C SER A 10 -11.03 23.03 26.85
N SER A 11 -11.76 22.59 27.88
CA SER A 11 -13.14 22.99 28.14
C SER A 11 -13.27 24.50 28.37
N PRO A 12 -14.32 25.16 27.81
CA PRO A 12 -14.52 26.60 27.99
C PRO A 12 -14.79 26.94 29.46
N ARG A 13 -14.00 27.86 30.02
CA ARG A 13 -14.20 28.40 31.36
C ARG A 13 -14.92 29.74 31.27
N LYS A 14 -16.02 29.91 32.01
CA LYS A 14 -16.89 31.11 31.95
C LYS A 14 -16.13 32.41 32.19
N ASP A 15 -15.25 32.41 33.19
CA ASP A 15 -14.43 33.58 33.56
C ASP A 15 -13.52 34.01 32.40
N ALA A 16 -12.85 33.06 31.75
CA ALA A 16 -11.93 33.34 30.64
C ALA A 16 -12.68 33.72 29.35
N MET A 17 -13.87 33.16 29.13
CA MET A 17 -14.73 33.52 27.99
C MET A 17 -15.30 34.94 28.09
N ALA A 18 -15.51 35.46 29.31
CA ALA A 18 -15.95 36.84 29.51
C ALA A 18 -14.85 37.87 29.20
N VAL A 19 -13.59 37.50 29.41
CA VAL A 19 -12.43 38.37 29.17
C VAL A 19 -11.93 38.27 27.73
N ASP A 20 -11.84 37.06 27.17
CA ASP A 20 -11.27 36.80 25.84
C ASP A 20 -12.01 35.66 25.12
N PRO A 21 -13.16 35.95 24.48
CA PRO A 21 -13.94 34.95 23.77
C PRO A 21 -13.23 34.44 22.51
N GLU A 22 -12.40 35.28 21.88
CA GLU A 22 -11.64 34.96 20.67
C GLU A 22 -10.38 34.12 20.97
N ASN A 23 -10.04 33.92 22.25
CA ASN A 23 -8.84 33.19 22.68
C ASN A 23 -7.55 33.77 22.07
N ARG A 24 -7.41 35.11 22.05
CA ARG A 24 -6.20 35.81 21.57
C ARG A 24 -5.01 35.59 22.50
N LEU A 25 -5.26 35.35 23.78
CA LEU A 25 -4.23 35.07 24.79
C LEU A 25 -3.89 33.58 24.94
N TRP A 26 -4.47 32.72 24.09
CA TRP A 26 -4.25 31.26 24.06
C TRP A 26 -4.45 30.55 25.41
N TRP A 27 -5.41 31.03 26.20
CA TRP A 27 -5.78 30.43 27.49
C TRP A 27 -6.34 29.00 27.35
N ARG A 28 -6.79 28.63 26.14
CA ARG A 28 -7.11 27.24 25.78
C ARG A 28 -6.42 26.83 24.49
N SER A 29 -6.04 25.55 24.41
CA SER A 29 -5.55 24.96 23.16
C SER A 29 -6.72 24.72 22.19
N PRO A 30 -6.60 25.11 20.90
CA PRO A 30 -7.60 24.79 19.89
C PRO A 30 -7.64 23.28 19.64
N LEU A 31 -8.85 22.72 19.61
CA LEU A 31 -9.07 21.32 19.24
C LEU A 31 -8.75 21.14 17.76
N ARG A 32 -7.76 20.28 17.47
CA ARG A 32 -7.40 19.88 16.11
C ARG A 32 -7.92 18.48 15.88
N ARG A 33 -8.37 18.19 14.65
CA ARG A 33 -8.63 16.81 14.25
C ARG A 33 -7.31 16.06 14.25
N LEU A 34 -7.31 14.87 14.83
CA LEU A 34 -6.17 13.97 14.76
C LEU A 34 -6.29 13.18 13.45
N GLU A 35 -5.21 13.16 12.67
CA GLU A 35 -5.12 12.32 11.47
C GLU A 35 -5.13 10.85 11.85
N ALA A 36 -5.73 10.00 11.00
CA ALA A 36 -5.87 8.58 11.27
C ALA A 36 -4.51 7.86 11.35
N GLU A 37 -3.55 8.33 10.57
CA GLU A 37 -2.17 7.84 10.52
C GLU A 37 -1.46 8.04 11.86
N ALA A 38 -1.64 9.21 12.49
CA ALA A 38 -1.03 9.49 13.78
C ALA A 38 -1.54 8.55 14.88
N LEU A 39 -2.83 8.19 14.84
CA LEU A 39 -3.39 7.21 15.76
C LEU A 39 -2.86 5.80 15.48
N ARG A 40 -2.83 5.39 14.21
CA ARG A 40 -2.29 4.10 13.79
C ARG A 40 -0.82 3.93 14.21
N ASP A 41 0.00 4.93 13.95
CA ASP A 41 1.43 4.91 14.27
C ASP A 41 1.67 4.88 15.78
N ALA A 42 0.85 5.59 16.56
CA ALA A 42 0.89 5.51 18.01
C ALA A 42 0.54 4.09 18.52
N MET A 43 -0.46 3.45 17.93
CA MET A 43 -0.82 2.06 18.28
C MET A 43 0.30 1.08 17.91
N LEU A 44 0.88 1.19 16.72
CA LEU A 44 2.00 0.36 16.29
C LEU A 44 3.25 0.57 17.15
N ALA A 45 3.53 1.82 17.55
CA ALA A 45 4.64 2.16 18.42
C ALA A 45 4.49 1.55 19.82
N VAL A 46 3.29 1.65 20.40
CA VAL A 46 3.00 1.06 21.73
C VAL A 46 3.06 -0.47 21.67
N ALA A 47 2.64 -1.07 20.57
CA ALA A 47 2.74 -2.51 20.35
C ALA A 47 4.18 -2.99 20.05
N GLY A 48 5.13 -2.08 19.82
CA GLY A 48 6.48 -2.43 19.39
C GLY A 48 6.56 -3.02 17.97
N GLN A 49 5.52 -2.82 17.17
CA GLN A 49 5.40 -3.34 15.79
C GLN A 49 5.65 -2.26 14.73
N LEU A 50 5.94 -1.03 15.16
CA LEU A 50 6.29 0.05 14.25
C LEU A 50 7.67 -0.20 13.66
N ASP A 51 7.74 -0.39 12.34
CA ASP A 51 8.99 -0.38 11.59
C ASP A 51 9.30 1.06 11.12
N PRO A 52 10.36 1.70 11.64
CA PRO A 52 10.74 3.07 11.26
C PRO A 52 11.59 3.14 9.99
N GLN A 53 11.88 2.01 9.32
CA GLN A 53 12.67 2.03 8.09
C GLN A 53 11.95 2.83 7.00
N MET A 54 12.68 3.77 6.38
CA MET A 54 12.13 4.64 5.35
C MET A 54 12.22 3.96 3.98
N GLY A 55 11.08 3.80 3.31
CA GLY A 55 10.97 3.11 2.02
C GLY A 55 10.42 1.68 2.16
N GLY A 56 10.60 0.87 1.12
CA GLY A 56 10.05 -0.49 1.06
C GLY A 56 8.67 -0.58 0.39
N SER A 57 8.33 -1.77 -0.11
CA SER A 57 7.02 -2.05 -0.68
C SER A 57 6.15 -2.77 0.36
N LEU A 58 4.93 -2.28 0.57
CA LEU A 58 3.90 -3.01 1.34
C LEU A 58 3.60 -4.39 0.72
N LEU A 59 3.92 -4.52 -0.56
CA LEU A 59 3.68 -5.65 -1.40
C LEU A 59 4.93 -6.52 -1.51
N HIS A 60 4.80 -7.81 -1.18
CA HIS A 60 5.89 -8.79 -1.25
C HIS A 60 6.16 -9.36 -2.66
N VAL A 61 5.47 -8.87 -3.69
CA VAL A 61 5.65 -9.33 -5.08
C VAL A 61 6.35 -8.24 -5.86
N LYS A 62 7.11 -8.68 -6.87
CA LYS A 62 7.82 -7.84 -7.82
C LYS A 62 6.90 -6.79 -8.45
N ASN A 63 7.49 -5.66 -8.83
CA ASN A 63 6.79 -4.57 -9.48
C ASN A 63 6.04 -5.08 -10.74
N ARG A 64 4.71 -4.87 -10.78
CA ARG A 64 3.73 -5.40 -11.76
C ARG A 64 3.32 -6.89 -11.66
N GLY A 65 3.82 -7.64 -10.68
CA GLY A 65 3.41 -9.04 -10.48
C GLY A 65 1.96 -9.17 -10.02
N TYR A 66 1.43 -8.20 -9.27
CA TYR A 66 0.04 -8.21 -8.79
C TYR A 66 -1.02 -7.89 -9.85
N PHE A 67 -0.63 -7.38 -11.03
CA PHE A 67 -1.56 -6.84 -12.01
C PHE A 67 -2.05 -7.90 -13.03
N PHE A 68 -1.34 -9.03 -13.19
CA PHE A 68 -1.69 -10.09 -14.15
C PHE A 68 -1.37 -11.50 -13.63
N ASP A 69 -2.21 -12.04 -12.74
CA ASP A 69 -2.13 -13.46 -12.36
C ASP A 69 -3.30 -14.31 -12.88
N HIS A 70 -4.38 -13.69 -13.38
CA HIS A 70 -5.58 -14.40 -13.85
C HIS A 70 -5.70 -14.49 -15.38
N THR A 71 -4.98 -13.67 -16.13
CA THR A 71 -4.86 -13.84 -17.59
C THR A 71 -3.74 -14.83 -17.87
N SER A 72 -4.11 -15.99 -18.44
CA SER A 72 -3.31 -17.18 -18.66
C SER A 72 -1.82 -16.91 -18.93
N LYS A 73 -0.96 -17.42 -18.07
CA LYS A 73 0.43 -17.71 -18.47
C LYS A 73 0.34 -18.85 -19.48
N ASP A 74 0.55 -18.54 -20.75
CA ASP A 74 0.56 -19.55 -21.80
C ASP A 74 1.86 -20.35 -21.68
N GLU A 75 1.79 -21.52 -21.01
CA GLU A 75 2.93 -22.43 -20.82
C GLU A 75 3.12 -23.38 -22.01
N THR A 76 2.40 -23.19 -23.12
CA THR A 76 2.51 -24.07 -24.29
C THR A 76 3.91 -23.99 -24.88
N ARG A 77 4.67 -25.09 -24.73
CA ARG A 77 5.99 -25.27 -25.32
C ARG A 77 5.82 -25.63 -26.78
N THR A 78 5.68 -24.63 -27.65
CA THR A 78 5.60 -24.87 -29.09
C THR A 78 6.94 -25.44 -29.56
N THR A 79 6.93 -26.71 -29.94
CA THR A 79 8.09 -27.34 -30.56
C THR A 79 8.06 -26.92 -32.02
N CYS A 80 8.73 -25.83 -32.35
CA CYS A 80 8.90 -25.43 -33.75
C CYS A 80 9.74 -26.48 -34.47
N PRO A 81 9.23 -27.14 -35.54
CA PRO A 81 9.92 -28.26 -36.17
C PRO A 81 11.14 -27.83 -37.01
N VAL A 82 11.37 -26.53 -37.21
CA VAL A 82 12.33 -26.02 -38.22
C VAL A 82 13.62 -25.41 -37.62
N ALA A 83 13.79 -25.35 -36.30
CA ALA A 83 15.07 -24.90 -35.74
C ALA A 83 15.45 -25.67 -34.49
N ARG A 84 16.54 -26.46 -34.58
CA ARG A 84 17.26 -27.06 -33.45
C ARG A 84 17.97 -26.03 -32.56
N SER A 85 17.43 -24.82 -32.44
CA SER A 85 17.84 -23.85 -31.44
C SER A 85 16.59 -23.37 -30.73
N THR A 86 16.53 -23.62 -29.43
CA THR A 86 15.48 -23.15 -28.53
C THR A 86 15.37 -21.63 -28.60
N CYS A 87 14.48 -21.11 -29.45
CA CYS A 87 14.05 -19.72 -29.39
C CYS A 87 13.23 -19.55 -28.11
N ARG A 88 13.87 -19.00 -27.08
CA ARG A 88 13.21 -18.52 -25.86
C ARG A 88 12.34 -17.32 -26.28
N SER A 89 11.05 -17.53 -26.46
CA SER A 89 10.10 -16.46 -26.81
C SER A 89 9.93 -15.49 -25.65
N SER A 90 10.76 -14.47 -25.60
CA SER A 90 10.39 -13.15 -25.09
C SER A 90 10.02 -12.29 -26.29
N ALA A 91 8.91 -12.60 -26.94
CA ALA A 91 8.39 -11.83 -28.07
C ALA A 91 6.90 -11.57 -27.84
N ILE A 92 6.59 -10.28 -27.74
CA ILE A 92 5.25 -9.70 -27.75
C ILE A 92 4.55 -10.21 -29.01
N ILE A 93 3.33 -10.75 -28.84
CA ILE A 93 2.55 -11.39 -29.89
C ILE A 93 2.19 -10.34 -30.95
N SER A 94 2.98 -10.25 -32.02
CA SER A 94 2.55 -9.64 -33.28
C SER A 94 1.74 -10.67 -34.05
N THR A 95 0.49 -10.33 -34.33
CA THR A 95 -0.44 -11.08 -35.18
C THR A 95 0.15 -11.40 -36.55
N THR A 96 0.69 -12.60 -36.73
CA THR A 96 0.76 -13.24 -38.04
C THR A 96 0.11 -14.62 -37.94
N SER A 97 -1.04 -14.72 -38.59
CA SER A 97 -1.85 -15.93 -38.74
C SER A 97 -1.05 -17.02 -39.46
N SER A 98 -0.50 -17.95 -38.70
CA SER A 98 -0.06 -19.26 -39.22
C SER A 98 -0.88 -20.35 -38.53
N PRO A 99 -1.48 -21.31 -39.26
CA PRO A 99 -2.32 -22.32 -38.66
C PRO A 99 -1.41 -23.40 -38.03
N CYS A 100 -1.07 -23.25 -36.76
CA CYS A 100 -0.48 -24.35 -36.00
C CYS A 100 -1.60 -25.33 -35.62
N SER A 101 -1.61 -26.51 -36.24
CA SER A 101 -2.45 -27.62 -35.83
C SER A 101 -2.00 -28.13 -34.46
N ILE A 102 -2.86 -27.97 -33.46
CA ILE A 102 -2.69 -28.52 -32.12
C ILE A 102 -3.07 -29.99 -32.21
N THR A 103 -2.10 -30.91 -32.22
CA THR A 103 -2.41 -32.34 -32.05
C THR A 103 -2.32 -32.72 -30.57
N PRO A 104 -3.36 -33.37 -30.01
CA PRO A 104 -3.29 -33.87 -28.65
C PRO A 104 -2.30 -35.04 -28.57
N THR A 105 -1.44 -35.02 -27.55
CA THR A 105 -0.49 -36.08 -27.23
C THR A 105 -1.25 -37.36 -26.88
N PRO A 106 -0.91 -38.54 -27.43
CA PRO A 106 -1.50 -39.81 -26.97
C PRO A 106 -1.03 -40.13 -25.54
N ALA A 107 -1.92 -40.80 -24.81
CA ALA A 107 -1.93 -41.04 -23.36
C ALA A 107 -0.64 -41.61 -22.76
#